data_AF-A0A2V6E0U4-F1
#
_entry.id   AF-A0A2V6E0U4-F1
#
_cell.length_a   1.000
_cell.length_b   1.000
_cell.length_c   1.000
_cell.angle_alpha   90.00
_cell.angle_beta   90.00
_cell.angle_gamma   90.00
#
_symmetry.space_group_name_H-M   'P 1'
#
loop_
_entity.id
_entity.type
_entity.pdbx_description
1 polymer ?
#
loop_
_entity_poly.entity_id
_entity_poly.type
_entity_poly.pdbx_seq_one_letter_code
_entity_poly.pdbx_strand_id
1 'polypeptide(L)'
;MKALTFTVLVWITFAATGFSRIGEDEKQIEARYGKPGKDLGTHGDVHELGYISGGFMILVDFVNGISQREGFANPDTSPLSPQSVEEILRMSAPEGTSWKEAPARGDDRSWTRSDNKVIAMFPALRKFLFVQDVTFVQPKQ
;
A
#
# COMPACT_ATOMS: atom_id res chain seq x y z
N MET A 1 -30.82 32.67 -42.07
CA MET A 1 -29.68 31.74 -41.88
C MET A 1 -29.45 31.60 -40.40
N LYS A 2 -29.74 30.43 -39.80
CA LYS A 2 -29.54 30.18 -38.36
C LYS A 2 -28.22 29.42 -38.20
N ALA A 3 -27.25 30.03 -37.52
CA ALA A 3 -26.01 29.37 -37.16
C ALA A 3 -26.32 28.34 -36.06
N LEU A 4 -26.06 27.06 -36.34
CA LEU A 4 -26.09 26.00 -35.34
C LEU A 4 -24.66 25.85 -34.79
N THR A 5 -24.38 26.48 -33.66
CA THR A 5 -23.17 26.20 -32.87
C THR A 5 -23.36 24.87 -32.14
N PHE A 6 -22.64 23.83 -32.59
CA PHE A 6 -22.49 22.58 -31.85
C PHE A 6 -21.43 22.77 -30.75
N THR A 7 -21.86 22.87 -29.50
CA THR A 7 -20.96 22.84 -28.34
C THR A 7 -20.60 21.38 -28.04
N VAL A 8 -19.37 20.97 -28.36
CA VAL A 8 -18.84 19.66 -27.97
C VAL A 8 -18.33 19.76 -26.53
N LEU A 9 -19.08 19.19 -25.59
CA LEU A 9 -18.68 19.07 -24.19
C LEU A 9 -17.82 17.80 -24.04
N VAL A 10 -16.50 17.94 -24.13
CA VAL A 10 -15.57 16.84 -23.89
C VAL A 10 -15.48 16.61 -22.38
N TRP A 11 -16.16 15.58 -21.89
CA TRP A 11 -15.95 15.04 -20.55
C TRP A 11 -14.68 14.19 -20.57
N ILE A 12 -13.54 14.76 -20.19
CA ILE A 12 -12.35 13.99 -19.86
C ILE A 12 -12.61 13.35 -18.49
N THR A 13 -13.24 12.18 -18.48
CA THR A 13 -13.17 11.29 -17.32
C THR A 13 -11.74 10.79 -17.23
N PHE A 14 -10.89 11.48 -16.47
CA PHE A 14 -9.72 10.84 -15.87
C PHE A 14 -10.26 9.76 -14.93
N ALA A 15 -10.50 8.55 -15.47
CA ALA A 15 -10.46 7.37 -14.65
C ALA A 15 -9.05 7.35 -14.06
N ALA A 16 -8.93 7.71 -12.78
CA ALA A 16 -7.69 7.60 -12.03
C ALA A 16 -7.23 6.15 -12.17
N THR A 17 -6.27 5.90 -13.06
CA THR A 17 -5.55 4.64 -13.08
C THR A 17 -4.92 4.52 -11.69
N GLY A 18 -5.29 3.47 -10.96
CA GLY A 18 -4.98 3.35 -9.55
C GLY A 18 -3.48 3.20 -9.33
N PHE A 19 -2.86 4.21 -8.72
CA PHE A 19 -1.47 4.18 -8.30
C PHE A 19 -1.35 3.88 -6.77
N SER A 20 -1.83 2.71 -6.30
CA SER A 20 -1.80 2.18 -4.90
C SER A 20 -0.40 1.98 -4.34
N ARG A 21 0.16 2.91 -3.58
CA ARG A 21 1.60 2.84 -3.26
C ARG A 21 1.96 3.61 -2.01
N ILE A 22 3.01 3.10 -1.38
CA ILE A 22 4.02 3.92 -0.72
C ILE A 22 4.27 5.21 -1.52
N GLY A 23 4.05 6.35 -0.87
CA GLY A 23 4.05 7.69 -1.47
C GLY A 23 2.67 8.33 -1.67
N GLU A 24 1.56 7.60 -1.46
CA GLU A 24 0.20 8.16 -1.47
C GLU A 24 -0.09 8.98 -0.20
N ASP A 25 -0.92 10.02 -0.33
CA ASP A 25 -1.46 10.75 0.81
C ASP A 25 -2.65 10.03 1.48
N GLU A 26 -3.05 10.48 2.67
CA GLU A 26 -4.17 9.88 3.42
C GLU A 26 -5.48 9.80 2.63
N LYS A 27 -5.81 10.80 1.81
CA LYS A 27 -7.07 10.79 1.04
C LYS A 27 -7.03 9.74 -0.07
N GLN A 28 -5.87 9.57 -0.70
CA GLN A 28 -5.65 8.52 -1.70
C GLN A 28 -5.73 7.13 -1.07
N ILE A 29 -5.15 6.95 0.13
CA ILE A 29 -5.27 5.72 0.90
C ILE A 29 -6.73 5.47 1.30
N GLU A 30 -7.45 6.47 1.77
CA GLU A 30 -8.87 6.33 2.13
C GLU A 30 -9.76 5.99 0.93
N ALA A 31 -9.48 6.54 -0.26
CA ALA A 31 -10.20 6.20 -1.48
C ALA A 31 -10.04 4.71 -1.87
N ARG A 32 -8.98 4.07 -1.37
CA ARG A 32 -8.62 2.67 -1.67
C ARG A 32 -9.07 1.69 -0.61
N TYR A 33 -8.76 1.96 0.66
CA TYR A 33 -9.06 1.07 1.77
C TYR A 33 -10.35 1.45 2.51
N GLY A 34 -10.93 2.61 2.19
CA GLY A 34 -12.03 3.18 2.96
C GLY A 34 -11.51 4.01 4.14
N LYS A 35 -12.43 4.39 5.04
CA LYS A 35 -12.08 5.14 6.24
C LYS A 35 -11.27 4.29 7.22
N PRO A 36 -10.33 4.87 7.99
CA PRO A 36 -9.63 4.15 9.02
C PRO A 36 -10.61 3.62 10.07
N GLY A 37 -10.45 2.34 10.44
CA GLY A 37 -11.21 1.71 11.51
C GLY A 37 -10.59 1.95 12.88
N LYS A 38 -9.31 2.33 12.93
CA LYS A 38 -8.58 2.62 14.16
C LYS A 38 -7.47 3.64 13.91
N ASP A 39 -7.36 4.62 14.81
CA ASP A 39 -6.18 5.47 14.95
C ASP A 39 -5.29 4.86 16.04
N LEU A 40 -4.05 4.51 15.70
CA LEU A 40 -3.08 3.92 16.64
C LEU A 40 -2.15 4.96 17.25
N GLY A 41 -2.28 6.23 16.84
CA GLY A 41 -1.54 7.36 17.40
C GLY A 41 -0.25 7.69 16.65
N THR A 42 0.48 8.65 17.19
CA THR A 42 1.72 9.17 16.59
C THR A 42 2.92 8.77 17.43
N HIS A 43 3.93 8.17 16.79
CA HIS A 43 5.20 7.78 17.38
C HIS A 43 6.34 8.46 16.62
N GLY A 44 6.97 9.46 17.24
CA GLY A 44 7.92 10.32 16.55
C GLY A 44 7.23 11.14 15.45
N ASP A 45 7.68 10.97 14.20
CA ASP A 45 7.12 11.60 13.00
C ASP A 45 6.17 10.69 12.21
N VAL A 46 5.86 9.49 12.74
CA VAL A 46 4.95 8.53 12.11
C VAL A 46 3.58 8.57 12.78
N HIS A 47 2.53 8.76 11.99
CA HIS A 47 1.14 8.57 12.39
C HIS A 47 0.63 7.23 11.83
N GLU A 48 0.13 6.38 12.71
CA GLU A 48 -0.25 5.00 12.37
C GLU A 48 -1.77 4.84 12.34
N LEU A 49 -2.30 4.43 11.18
CA LEU A 49 -3.74 4.21 10.97
C LEU A 49 -4.03 2.77 10.53
N GLY A 50 -5.09 2.19 11.10
CA GLY A 50 -5.56 0.84 10.81
C GLY A 50 -6.80 0.84 9.91
N TYR A 51 -6.78 0.01 8.87
CA TYR A 51 -7.83 -0.17 7.88
C TYR A 51 -8.21 -1.65 7.75
N ILE A 52 -9.40 -1.91 7.21
CA ILE A 52 -9.84 -3.25 6.80
C ILE A 52 -10.25 -3.18 5.33
N SER A 53 -9.55 -3.91 4.46
CA SER A 53 -9.89 -3.95 3.03
C SER A 53 -9.38 -5.23 2.38
N GLY A 54 -10.09 -5.73 1.37
CA GLY A 54 -9.70 -6.94 0.63
C GLY A 54 -9.57 -8.21 1.48
N GLY A 55 -10.21 -8.25 2.65
CA GLY A 55 -10.08 -9.37 3.60
C GLY A 55 -8.84 -9.29 4.50
N PHE A 56 -8.09 -8.19 4.46
CA PHE A 56 -6.90 -7.96 5.27
C PHE A 56 -7.12 -6.87 6.31
N MET A 57 -6.41 -6.98 7.43
CA MET A 57 -6.06 -5.85 8.27
C MET A 57 -4.83 -5.16 7.66
N ILE A 58 -4.91 -3.85 7.51
CA ILE A 58 -3.86 -3.04 6.89
C ILE A 58 -3.48 -1.93 7.86
N LEU A 59 -2.21 -1.91 8.24
CA LEU A 59 -1.61 -0.86 9.05
C LEU A 59 -0.85 0.08 8.13
N VAL A 60 -1.11 1.38 8.17
CA VAL A 60 -0.41 2.36 7.34
C VAL A 60 0.34 3.34 8.23
N ASP A 61 1.65 3.42 8.02
CA ASP A 61 2.56 4.34 8.68
C ASP A 61 2.72 5.58 7.78
N PHE A 62 2.15 6.71 8.21
CA PHE A 62 2.24 7.98 7.51
C PHE A 62 3.35 8.85 8.10
N VAL A 63 4.25 9.35 7.25
CA VAL A 63 5.21 10.40 7.61
C VAL A 63 4.83 11.66 6.87
N ASN A 64 4.56 12.74 7.62
CA ASN A 64 4.05 14.01 7.06
C ASN A 64 2.80 13.82 6.17
N GLY A 65 1.90 12.91 6.57
CA GLY A 65 0.67 12.60 5.83
C GLY A 65 0.86 11.75 4.56
N ILE A 66 2.05 11.19 4.34
CA ILE A 66 2.39 10.33 3.19
C ILE A 66 2.67 8.91 3.67
N SER A 67 2.03 7.91 3.06
CA SER A 67 2.25 6.49 3.35
C SER A 67 3.69 6.10 3.06
N GLN A 68 4.42 5.67 4.09
CA GLN A 68 5.82 5.21 3.97
C GLN A 68 5.95 3.70 4.18
N ARG A 69 5.00 3.10 4.90
CA ARG A 69 4.93 1.65 5.11
C ARG A 69 3.49 1.20 5.28
N GLU A 70 3.22 0.01 4.76
CA GLU A 70 1.96 -0.70 4.90
C GLU A 70 2.24 -2.12 5.42
N GLY A 71 1.57 -2.51 6.51
CA GLY A 71 1.61 -3.85 7.08
C GLY A 71 0.29 -4.58 6.84
N PHE A 72 0.34 -5.72 6.17
CA PHE A 72 -0.83 -6.53 5.83
C PHE A 72 -0.86 -7.79 6.68
N ALA A 73 -2.01 -8.10 7.29
CA ALA A 73 -2.23 -9.32 8.06
C ALA A 73 -3.65 -9.87 7.86
N ASN A 74 -3.84 -11.14 8.19
CA ASN A 74 -5.21 -11.67 8.37
C ASN A 74 -5.89 -10.92 9.53
N PRO A 75 -7.22 -10.68 9.48
CA PRO A 75 -7.94 -10.00 10.56
C PRO A 75 -7.85 -10.70 11.92
N ASP A 76 -7.69 -12.02 11.90
CA ASP A 76 -7.51 -12.86 13.10
C ASP A 76 -6.03 -13.01 13.52
N THR A 77 -5.10 -12.34 12.83
CA THR A 77 -3.65 -12.40 13.05
C THR A 77 -3.01 -13.78 12.90
N SER A 78 -3.72 -14.71 12.25
CA SER A 78 -3.15 -15.99 11.84
C SER A 78 -2.07 -15.79 10.77
N PRO A 79 -1.16 -16.76 10.59
CA PRO A 79 -0.15 -16.69 9.53
C PRO A 79 -0.78 -16.53 8.13
N LEU A 80 -0.19 -15.64 7.32
CA LEU A 80 -0.56 -15.45 5.92
C LEU A 80 -0.23 -16.71 5.11
N SER A 81 -1.17 -17.11 4.25
CA SER A 81 -0.95 -18.15 3.27
C SER A 81 -0.03 -17.65 2.14
N PRO A 82 0.65 -18.55 1.41
CA PRO A 82 1.39 -18.16 0.20
C PRO A 82 0.53 -17.38 -0.81
N GLN A 83 -0.74 -17.77 -0.97
CA GLN A 83 -1.68 -17.10 -1.88
C GLN A 83 -2.00 -15.68 -1.40
N SER A 84 -2.16 -15.48 -0.09
CA SER A 84 -2.35 -14.14 0.49
C SER A 84 -1.14 -13.25 0.24
N VAL A 85 0.08 -13.80 0.39
CA VAL A 85 1.33 -13.08 0.11
C VAL A 85 1.39 -12.65 -1.36
N GLU A 86 1.10 -13.56 -2.31
CA GLU A 86 1.06 -13.25 -3.74
C GLU A 86 0.03 -12.16 -4.07
N GLU A 87 -1.16 -12.24 -3.46
CA GLU A 87 -2.21 -11.25 -3.66
C GLU A 87 -1.83 -9.86 -3.13
N ILE A 88 -1.24 -9.78 -1.93
CA ILE A 88 -0.76 -8.51 -1.38
C ILE A 88 0.38 -7.93 -2.24
N LEU A 89 1.32 -8.76 -2.70
CA LEU A 89 2.37 -8.31 -3.63
C LEU A 89 1.76 -7.76 -4.92
N ARG A 90 0.75 -8.44 -5.49
CA ARG A 90 0.05 -7.98 -6.69
C ARG A 90 -0.67 -6.65 -6.48
N MET A 91 -1.36 -6.46 -5.34
CA MET A 91 -2.10 -5.24 -5.03
C MET A 91 -1.20 -4.04 -4.72
N SER A 92 -0.04 -4.29 -4.11
CA SER A 92 0.98 -3.28 -3.76
C SER A 92 1.96 -2.96 -4.91
N ALA A 93 1.87 -3.71 -6.01
CA ALA A 93 2.62 -3.46 -7.23
C ALA A 93 1.91 -2.43 -8.10
N PRO A 94 2.52 -1.26 -8.30
CA PRO A 94 2.21 -0.40 -9.42
C PRO A 94 1.93 -1.05 -10.78
N GLU A 95 1.06 -0.42 -11.57
CA GLU A 95 1.18 -0.49 -13.03
C GLU A 95 2.59 -0.06 -13.46
N GLY A 96 3.21 -0.87 -14.31
CA GLY A 96 4.57 -0.66 -14.79
C GLY A 96 5.66 -1.12 -13.82
N THR A 97 5.33 -1.74 -12.68
CA THR A 97 6.34 -2.39 -11.82
C THR A 97 6.03 -3.85 -11.56
N SER A 98 7.05 -4.57 -11.12
CA SER A 98 6.95 -5.96 -10.68
C SER A 98 7.77 -6.19 -9.42
N TRP A 99 7.47 -7.27 -8.70
CA TRP A 99 8.29 -7.73 -7.59
C TRP A 99 9.33 -8.74 -8.04
N LYS A 100 10.53 -8.62 -7.50
CA LYS A 100 11.59 -9.60 -7.62
C LYS A 100 11.96 -10.12 -6.24
N GLU A 101 11.78 -11.42 -6.02
CA GLU A 101 12.19 -12.05 -4.76
C GLU A 101 13.72 -11.97 -4.61
N ALA A 102 14.16 -11.54 -3.44
CA ALA A 102 15.56 -11.54 -3.05
C ALA A 102 15.96 -12.93 -2.53
N PRO A 103 17.25 -13.30 -2.55
CA PRO A 103 17.70 -14.52 -1.90
C PRO A 103 17.26 -14.55 -0.44
N ALA A 104 16.65 -15.66 -0.01
CA ALA A 104 16.16 -15.82 1.35
C ALA A 104 17.31 -15.66 2.36
N ARG A 105 17.02 -15.00 3.49
CA ARG A 105 17.96 -14.82 4.59
C ARG A 105 17.41 -15.52 5.82
N GLY A 106 17.73 -16.82 5.95
CA GLY A 106 17.05 -17.68 6.92
C GLY A 106 15.61 -17.96 6.47
N ASP A 107 14.66 -17.86 7.40
CA ASP A 107 13.23 -18.10 7.14
C ASP A 107 12.48 -16.83 6.68
N ASP A 108 13.16 -15.68 6.68
CA ASP A 108 12.62 -14.43 6.18
C ASP A 108 12.64 -14.41 4.64
N ARG A 109 11.56 -13.90 4.05
CA ARG A 109 11.46 -13.65 2.62
C ARG A 109 11.34 -12.16 2.36
N SER A 110 11.91 -11.70 1.25
CA SER A 110 11.78 -10.30 0.85
C SER A 110 11.75 -10.16 -0.66
N TRP A 111 11.18 -9.06 -1.10
CA TRP A 111 11.08 -8.70 -2.50
C TRP A 111 11.52 -7.26 -2.69
N THR A 112 12.19 -6.98 -3.79
CA THR A 112 12.47 -5.62 -4.25
C THR A 112 11.57 -5.32 -5.43
N ARG A 113 10.91 -4.16 -5.39
CA ARG A 113 10.12 -3.69 -6.52
C ARG A 113 11.05 -3.26 -7.65
N SER A 114 10.64 -3.43 -8.91
CA SER A 114 11.49 -3.18 -10.09
C SER A 114 12.00 -1.74 -10.23
N ASP A 115 11.38 -0.77 -9.54
CA ASP A 115 11.84 0.62 -9.48
C ASP A 115 12.88 0.89 -8.38
N ASN A 116 13.22 -0.11 -7.56
CA ASN A 116 14.13 -0.06 -6.42
C ASN A 116 13.75 0.94 -5.31
N LYS A 117 12.51 1.43 -5.30
CA LYS A 117 12.05 2.41 -4.30
C LYS A 117 11.37 1.76 -3.10
N VAL A 118 10.86 0.54 -3.29
CA VAL A 118 10.03 -0.14 -2.29
C VAL A 118 10.50 -1.58 -2.14
N ILE A 119 10.50 -2.03 -0.88
CA ILE A 119 10.74 -3.43 -0.52
C ILE A 119 9.49 -4.01 0.13
N ALA A 120 9.32 -5.32 -0.05
CA ALA A 120 8.39 -6.11 0.74
C ALA A 120 9.17 -7.07 1.63
N MET A 121 8.76 -7.25 2.87
CA MET A 121 9.40 -8.10 3.87
C MET A 121 8.35 -8.98 4.53
N PHE A 122 8.59 -10.30 4.50
CA PHE A 122 7.77 -11.32 5.13
C PHE A 122 8.61 -12.06 6.18
N PRO A 123 8.55 -11.62 7.45
CA PRO A 123 9.30 -12.24 8.52
C PRO A 123 8.90 -13.70 8.75
N ALA A 124 9.80 -14.49 9.34
CA ALA A 124 9.60 -15.90 9.67
C ALA A 124 8.34 -16.20 10.50
N LEU A 125 7.83 -15.22 11.25
CA LEU A 125 6.57 -15.31 12.00
C LEU A 125 5.33 -15.41 11.09
N ARG A 126 5.45 -15.01 9.82
CA ARG A 126 4.44 -15.10 8.75
C ARG A 126 3.12 -14.40 9.02
N LYS A 127 3.01 -13.59 10.08
CA LYS A 127 1.76 -12.88 10.42
C LYS A 127 1.53 -11.62 9.59
N PHE A 128 2.62 -10.93 9.25
CA PHE A 128 2.58 -9.69 8.51
C PHE A 128 3.46 -9.79 7.27
N LEU A 129 2.96 -9.27 6.16
CA LEU A 129 3.79 -8.83 5.04
C LEU A 129 3.86 -7.31 5.11
N PHE A 130 5.07 -6.77 5.24
CA PHE A 130 5.30 -5.34 5.22
C PHE A 130 5.73 -4.91 3.83
N VAL A 131 5.17 -3.82 3.32
CA VAL A 131 5.59 -3.13 2.10
C VAL A 131 6.01 -1.72 2.51
N GLN A 132 7.20 -1.26 2.15
CA GLN A 132 7.68 0.04 2.61
C GLN A 132 8.68 0.70 1.67
N ASP A 133 8.79 2.01 1.78
CA ASP A 133 9.88 2.77 1.18
C ASP A 133 11.23 2.23 1.69
N VAL A 134 12.22 2.14 0.80
CA VAL A 134 13.57 1.66 1.14
C VAL A 134 14.28 2.53 2.18
N THR A 135 13.85 3.78 2.33
CA THR A 135 14.39 4.74 3.30
C THR A 135 13.58 4.81 4.60
N PHE A 136 12.42 4.14 4.68
CA PHE A 136 11.60 4.16 5.88
C PHE A 136 12.30 3.48 7.05
N VAL A 137 12.35 4.18 8.19
CA VAL A 137 12.87 3.68 9.47
C VAL A 137 11.73 3.72 10.47
N GLN A 138 11.35 2.55 11.00
CA GLN A 138 10.31 2.48 12.02
C GLN A 138 10.78 3.20 13.30
N PRO A 139 9.99 4.15 13.85
CA PRO A 139 10.31 4.81 15.10
C PRO A 139 10.26 3.81 16.27
N LYS A 140 10.99 4.13 17.34
CA LYS A 140 10.91 3.35 18.57
C LYS A 140 9.55 3.59 19.23
N GLN A 141 8.87 2.49 19.61
CA GLN A 141 7.64 2.52 20.39
C GLN A 141 7.90 2.89 21.85
#